data_AF-A0A0J9XI76-F1
#
_entry.id   AF-A0A0J9XI76-F1
#
_cell.length_a   1.000
_cell.length_b   1.000
_cell.length_c   1.000
_cell.angle_alpha   90.00
_cell.angle_beta   90.00
_cell.angle_gamma   90.00
#
_symmetry.space_group_name_H-M   'P 1'
#
loop_
_entity.id
_entity.type
_entity.pdbx_description
1 polymer ?
#
loop_
_entity_poly.entity_id
_entity_poly.type
_entity_poly.pdbx_seq_one_letter_code
_entity_poly.pdbx_strand_id
1 'polypeptide(L)'
;MTLTTLAGLKKSSSFTEQLLPDSQVPTVEAALDPEVIPKTRLQRRVHSGIFTWVAPEHRDAYQFLIASPNAVRDLGLEESEIKTDLFKKIMSGEEYFKDPYPYAQAYSGHQFGQYAGQLGDGRVINIFEGRNPDTNVRYQVQLKGAGLTPYSRFADGKAVLRSSIREFLVSENLNALGIPTTRALALSRLPQTTARRERRETCAVVARMAESWVRLGTFTFAKTTDGVEMTQKLADYVIDELLGGESNLLAPKADYPDANVQQNRYVRFYREVVKRNAEMLAQCQVYGFLNGVLNTDNTSVLGLSMDYGPFAFMDTFNRNYSPNHDDGNLRYGYKYVPTAMWWNLVRFAEDMGELLGSSVIGDTSKLSKDQFGRFKANEQLEQAQVVVSNLVDDIGEEYKTFYKNKLNEGFRQRLGLTETRESDHDEIFQSLLDVMEAGSLDYNKFFRTLSELSLKADGSTTEACVEKLLESRQENAFSDRPATKHAITEWLTKYIARAFSEPETAIEQRQAVMRDHNPNFVLRNWVLDEVIQAVEADPTSPVLGEVLTMATTPFRRGWAELGVSGETERKFTGPVPANSIDSTCSCSS
;
A
#
# COMPACT_ATOMS: atom_id res chain seq x y z
N MET A 1 -28.24 4.73 1.26
CA MET A 1 -26.92 5.38 1.34
C MET A 1 -27.16 6.86 1.39
N THR A 2 -26.64 7.53 2.41
CA THR A 2 -26.74 8.98 2.63
C THR A 2 -25.43 9.60 2.17
N LEU A 3 -25.03 9.30 0.93
CA LEU A 3 -23.92 10.00 0.27
C LEU A 3 -24.22 11.50 0.26
N THR A 4 -23.17 12.32 0.29
CA THR A 4 -23.28 13.77 0.36
C THR A 4 -22.54 14.45 -0.78
N THR A 5 -22.75 15.76 -0.93
CA THR A 5 -21.95 16.57 -1.84
C THR A 5 -20.60 16.92 -1.21
N LEU A 6 -19.60 17.28 -2.01
CA LEU A 6 -18.32 17.75 -1.52
C LEU A 6 -18.51 19.02 -0.68
N ALA A 7 -19.47 19.88 -1.01
CA ALA A 7 -19.79 21.05 -0.18
C ALA A 7 -20.40 20.66 1.18
N GLY A 8 -21.24 19.61 1.22
CA GLY A 8 -21.92 19.14 2.42
C GLY A 8 -21.07 18.23 3.33
N LEU A 9 -20.01 17.60 2.80
CA LEU A 9 -19.10 16.78 3.60
C LEU A 9 -18.36 17.65 4.63
N LYS A 10 -18.46 17.34 5.92
CA LYS A 10 -17.70 18.05 6.96
C LYS A 10 -16.19 17.83 6.72
N LYS A 11 -15.43 18.92 6.61
CA LYS A 11 -13.97 18.86 6.55
C LYS A 11 -13.36 19.05 7.93
N SER A 12 -12.26 18.36 8.21
CA SER A 12 -11.47 18.46 9.44
C SER A 12 -9.99 18.27 9.13
N SER A 13 -9.12 18.40 10.13
CA SER A 13 -7.76 17.89 10.03
C SER A 13 -7.28 17.43 11.41
N SER A 14 -7.66 16.21 11.80
CA SER A 14 -7.30 15.64 13.11
C SER A 14 -5.78 15.64 13.36
N PHE A 15 -4.99 15.41 12.31
CA PHE A 15 -3.52 15.44 12.37
C PHE A 15 -2.98 16.80 12.84
N THR A 16 -3.46 17.89 12.25
CA THR A 16 -2.98 19.24 12.58
C THR A 16 -3.59 19.80 13.87
N GLU A 17 -4.75 19.29 14.27
CA GLU A 17 -5.40 19.62 15.54
C GLU A 17 -4.67 19.02 16.75
N GLN A 18 -4.02 17.86 16.59
CA GLN A 18 -3.40 17.12 17.71
C GLN A 18 -1.87 17.21 17.76
N LEU A 19 -1.22 17.50 16.64
CA LEU A 19 0.23 17.45 16.51
C LEU A 19 0.80 18.86 16.29
N LEU A 20 2.10 19.05 16.53
CA LEU A 20 2.70 20.38 16.52
C LEU A 20 3.23 20.74 15.13
N PRO A 21 2.97 21.98 14.66
CA PRO A 21 3.53 22.49 13.42
C PRO A 21 5.01 22.86 13.60
N ASP A 22 5.68 23.06 12.47
CA ASP A 22 6.98 23.70 12.39
C ASP A 22 6.99 25.04 13.13
N SER A 23 7.94 25.22 14.05
CA SER A 23 8.10 26.46 14.83
C SER A 23 8.38 27.69 13.96
N GLN A 24 8.88 27.54 12.73
CA GLN A 24 9.03 28.65 11.79
C GLN A 24 7.72 29.08 11.12
N VAL A 25 6.70 28.21 11.14
CA VAL A 25 5.36 28.47 10.59
C VAL A 25 4.32 27.94 11.59
N PRO A 26 4.22 28.56 12.80
CA PRO A 26 3.51 27.96 13.93
C PRO A 26 1.98 28.02 13.80
N THR A 27 1.45 28.87 12.92
CA THR A 27 0.01 29.06 12.73
C THR A 27 -0.34 29.24 11.26
N VAL A 28 -1.64 29.15 10.94
CA VAL A 28 -2.16 29.43 9.60
C VAL A 28 -1.95 30.90 9.22
N GLU A 29 -2.11 31.82 10.17
CA GLU A 29 -1.86 33.25 9.94
C GLU A 29 -0.40 33.51 9.54
N ALA A 30 0.55 32.82 10.20
CA ALA A 30 1.96 32.89 9.81
C ALA A 30 2.16 32.33 8.39
N ALA A 31 1.47 31.26 8.01
CA ALA A 31 1.58 30.68 6.66
C ALA A 31 1.01 31.59 5.55
N LEU A 32 0.14 32.53 5.92
CA LEU A 32 -0.50 33.50 5.02
C LEU A 32 0.27 34.83 4.94
N ASP A 33 1.25 35.05 5.82
CA ASP A 33 2.09 36.25 5.82
C ASP A 33 3.00 36.26 4.57
N PRO A 34 2.95 37.30 3.72
CA PRO A 34 3.83 37.44 2.55
C PRO A 34 5.32 37.29 2.85
N GLU A 35 5.79 37.64 4.05
CA GLU A 35 7.20 37.49 4.45
C GLU A 35 7.56 36.03 4.82
N VAL A 36 6.57 35.22 5.20
CA VAL A 36 6.74 33.82 5.63
C VAL A 36 6.39 32.84 4.51
N ILE A 37 5.50 33.19 3.57
CA ILE A 37 5.17 32.36 2.39
C ILE A 37 6.42 31.76 1.72
N PRO A 38 7.50 32.52 1.47
CA PRO A 38 8.72 31.95 0.93
C PRO A 38 9.25 30.78 1.76
N LYS A 39 9.19 30.82 3.10
CA LYS A 39 9.65 29.74 4.00
C LYS A 39 8.75 28.50 3.99
N THR A 40 7.50 28.61 3.55
CA THR A 40 6.58 27.47 3.36
C THR A 40 6.89 26.68 2.09
N ARG A 41 7.63 27.27 1.14
CA ARG A 41 8.00 26.66 -0.15
C ARG A 41 9.50 26.52 -0.37
N LEU A 42 10.31 27.21 0.44
CA LEU A 42 11.76 27.12 0.41
C LEU A 42 12.20 25.76 0.96
N GLN A 43 12.94 25.01 0.15
CA GLN A 43 13.58 23.77 0.58
C GLN A 43 14.52 24.06 1.75
N ARG A 44 14.24 23.46 2.90
CA ARG A 44 15.05 23.66 4.12
C ARG A 44 14.88 22.51 5.08
N ARG A 45 15.82 22.41 6.01
CA ARG A 45 15.69 21.50 7.14
C ARG A 45 14.66 22.04 8.14
N VAL A 46 13.69 21.23 8.52
CA VAL A 46 12.73 21.52 9.60
C VAL A 46 13.27 20.92 10.90
N HIS A 47 13.31 21.69 11.98
CA HIS A 47 14.00 21.34 13.22
C HIS A 47 13.07 21.08 14.41
N SER A 48 11.76 21.20 14.22
CA SER A 48 10.73 21.03 15.24
C SER A 48 9.40 20.82 14.57
N GLY A 49 8.49 20.07 15.18
CA GLY A 49 7.14 19.88 14.65
C GLY A 49 7.11 18.97 13.43
N ILE A 50 5.99 18.30 13.23
CA ILE A 50 5.88 17.19 12.27
C ILE A 50 5.13 17.55 10.98
N PHE A 51 4.82 18.83 10.78
CA PHE A 51 4.25 19.34 9.53
C PHE A 51 4.52 20.83 9.36
N THR A 52 4.35 21.33 8.13
CA THR A 52 4.36 22.76 7.82
C THR A 52 3.09 23.12 7.07
N TRP A 53 2.42 24.20 7.47
CA TRP A 53 1.31 24.79 6.72
C TRP A 53 1.80 25.28 5.34
N VAL A 54 1.18 24.79 4.27
CA VAL A 54 1.55 25.14 2.90
C VAL A 54 0.40 24.85 1.94
N ALA A 55 0.00 25.86 1.16
CA ALA A 55 -1.04 25.73 0.15
C ALA A 55 -0.49 25.28 -1.22
N PRO A 56 -1.30 24.58 -2.04
CA PRO A 56 -0.94 24.24 -3.42
C PRO A 56 -0.40 25.42 -4.23
N GLU A 57 0.56 25.13 -5.09
CA GLU A 57 1.06 26.09 -6.07
C GLU A 57 0.08 26.25 -7.23
N HIS A 58 -0.23 27.50 -7.56
CA HIS A 58 -0.97 27.83 -8.77
C HIS A 58 -0.24 27.32 -10.02
N ARG A 59 -1.01 26.79 -10.98
CA ARG A 59 -0.56 26.40 -12.31
C ARG A 59 -1.36 27.16 -13.36
N ASP A 60 -0.73 27.44 -14.50
CA ASP A 60 -1.36 28.26 -15.55
C ASP A 60 -2.51 27.55 -16.27
N ALA A 61 -2.54 26.21 -16.22
CA ALA A 61 -3.60 25.42 -16.82
C ALA A 61 -3.77 24.07 -16.09
N TYR A 62 -5.04 23.71 -15.87
CA TYR A 62 -5.48 22.45 -15.28
C TYR A 62 -6.40 21.73 -16.27
N GLN A 63 -6.21 20.42 -16.45
CA GLN A 63 -7.07 19.57 -17.26
C GLN A 63 -7.44 18.33 -16.44
N PHE A 64 -8.66 18.31 -15.89
CA PHE A 64 -9.18 17.14 -15.19
C PHE A 64 -9.36 15.98 -16.18
N LEU A 65 -8.81 14.81 -15.87
CA LEU A 65 -8.90 13.63 -16.73
C LEU A 65 -10.00 12.67 -16.27
N ILE A 66 -9.91 12.19 -15.03
CA ILE A 66 -10.80 11.14 -14.51
C ILE A 66 -10.80 11.11 -12.98
N ALA A 67 -11.86 10.53 -12.39
CA ALA A 67 -11.93 10.14 -10.99
C ALA A 67 -12.35 8.67 -10.84
N SER A 68 -11.96 8.04 -9.74
CA SER A 68 -12.45 6.69 -9.37
C SER A 68 -13.82 6.80 -8.70
N PRO A 69 -14.90 6.26 -9.30
CA PRO A 69 -16.22 6.25 -8.67
C PRO A 69 -16.21 5.50 -7.33
N ASN A 70 -15.38 4.46 -7.20
CA ASN A 70 -15.23 3.72 -5.95
C ASN A 70 -14.63 4.61 -4.86
N ALA A 71 -13.50 5.27 -5.13
CA ALA A 71 -12.87 6.15 -4.14
C ALA A 71 -13.77 7.34 -3.75
N VAL A 72 -14.54 7.88 -4.70
CA VAL A 72 -15.54 8.95 -4.44
C VAL A 72 -16.61 8.46 -3.47
N ARG A 73 -17.16 7.25 -3.70
CA ARG A 73 -18.12 6.64 -2.77
C ARG A 73 -17.51 6.33 -1.41
N ASP A 74 -16.25 5.86 -1.37
CA ASP A 74 -15.55 5.55 -0.13
C ASP A 74 -15.29 6.80 0.70
N LEU A 75 -15.04 7.95 0.08
CA LEU A 75 -14.97 9.25 0.77
C LEU A 75 -16.34 9.72 1.30
N GLY A 76 -17.44 9.09 0.86
CA GLY A 76 -18.80 9.42 1.24
C GLY A 76 -19.51 10.39 0.30
N LEU A 77 -19.00 10.55 -0.93
CA LEU A 77 -19.53 11.50 -1.91
C LEU A 77 -20.45 10.82 -2.93
N GLU A 78 -21.43 11.58 -3.42
CA GLU A 78 -22.23 11.17 -4.58
C GLU A 78 -21.39 11.13 -5.86
N GLU A 79 -21.63 10.16 -6.74
CA GLU A 79 -20.89 10.03 -8.01
C GLU A 79 -21.12 11.22 -8.97
N SER A 80 -22.26 11.90 -8.84
CA SER A 80 -22.60 13.15 -9.54
C SER A 80 -21.55 14.26 -9.29
N GLU A 81 -20.90 14.27 -8.13
CA GLU A 81 -19.91 15.28 -7.75
C GLU A 81 -18.72 15.34 -8.71
N ILE A 82 -18.34 14.21 -9.32
CA ILE A 82 -17.23 14.12 -10.29
C ILE A 82 -17.40 15.13 -11.43
N LYS A 83 -18.65 15.47 -11.78
CA LYS A 83 -18.95 16.40 -12.88
C LYS A 83 -18.90 17.87 -12.47
N THR A 84 -18.98 18.16 -11.17
CA THR A 84 -19.03 19.53 -10.64
C THR A 84 -17.69 20.25 -10.77
N ASP A 85 -17.74 21.57 -10.96
CA ASP A 85 -16.52 22.38 -11.04
C ASP A 85 -15.78 22.42 -9.71
N LEU A 86 -16.52 22.47 -8.59
CA LEU A 86 -15.91 22.45 -7.24
C LEU A 86 -15.05 21.20 -7.04
N PHE A 87 -15.58 20.01 -7.34
CA PHE A 87 -14.81 18.78 -7.20
C PHE A 87 -13.55 18.79 -8.07
N LYS A 88 -13.70 19.12 -9.36
CA LYS A 88 -12.57 19.13 -10.31
C LYS A 88 -11.47 20.09 -9.86
N LYS A 89 -11.82 21.29 -9.40
CA LYS A 89 -10.87 22.32 -8.96
C LYS A 89 -10.17 21.99 -7.66
N ILE A 90 -10.89 21.42 -6.68
CA ILE A 90 -10.30 20.98 -5.42
C ILE A 90 -9.33 19.80 -5.66
N MET A 91 -9.75 18.81 -6.46
CA MET A 91 -8.95 17.61 -6.70
C MET A 91 -7.78 17.84 -7.67
N SER A 92 -7.81 18.90 -8.48
CA SER A 92 -6.69 19.32 -9.31
C SER A 92 -5.68 20.21 -8.57
N GLY A 93 -6.06 20.75 -7.41
CA GLY A 93 -5.28 21.75 -6.68
C GLY A 93 -5.36 23.16 -7.27
N GLU A 94 -6.36 23.45 -8.11
CA GLU A 94 -6.67 24.80 -8.60
C GLU A 94 -7.29 25.64 -7.48
N GLU A 95 -8.15 25.03 -6.66
CA GLU A 95 -8.70 25.64 -5.45
C GLU A 95 -8.44 24.73 -4.24
N TYR A 96 -8.55 25.29 -3.03
CA TYR A 96 -8.46 24.55 -1.78
C TYR A 96 -9.34 25.19 -0.71
N PHE A 97 -9.74 24.42 0.30
CA PHE A 97 -10.49 24.94 1.44
C PHE A 97 -9.58 25.74 2.36
N LYS A 98 -10.10 26.84 2.94
CA LYS A 98 -9.34 27.66 3.91
C LYS A 98 -9.39 27.09 5.33
N ASP A 99 -10.42 26.31 5.63
CA ASP A 99 -10.61 25.62 6.90
C ASP A 99 -11.12 24.20 6.60
N PRO A 100 -10.33 23.14 6.89
CA PRO A 100 -8.96 23.18 7.39
C PRO A 100 -7.99 23.80 6.37
N TYR A 101 -6.88 24.37 6.85
CA TYR A 101 -5.82 24.89 5.95
C TYR A 101 -4.89 23.76 5.47
N PRO A 102 -4.38 23.81 4.22
CA PRO A 102 -3.50 22.76 3.72
C PRO A 102 -2.12 22.70 4.39
N TYR A 103 -1.51 21.52 4.42
CA TYR A 103 -0.22 21.27 5.06
C TYR A 103 0.59 20.14 4.41
N ALA A 104 1.89 20.11 4.66
CA ALA A 104 2.80 19.06 4.25
C ALA A 104 3.43 18.38 5.48
N GLN A 105 3.45 17.06 5.53
CA GLN A 105 3.99 16.30 6.66
C GLN A 105 5.52 16.20 6.60
N ALA A 106 6.16 16.24 7.77
CA ALA A 106 7.56 15.90 7.95
C ALA A 106 7.69 14.43 8.37
N TYR A 107 8.64 13.74 7.75
CA TYR A 107 9.04 12.40 8.17
C TYR A 107 10.52 12.18 7.79
N SER A 108 11.11 11.12 8.32
CA SER A 108 12.45 10.63 7.98
C SER A 108 12.29 9.19 7.47
N GLY A 109 13.39 8.50 7.19
CA GLY A 109 13.30 7.07 6.90
C GLY A 109 14.64 6.42 6.69
N HIS A 110 14.61 5.10 6.68
CA HIS A 110 15.71 4.26 6.27
C HIS A 110 15.47 3.79 4.83
N GLN A 111 16.29 4.28 3.91
CA GLN A 111 16.23 3.93 2.50
C GLN A 111 17.25 2.84 2.20
N PHE A 112 16.79 1.70 1.67
CA PHE A 112 17.63 0.52 1.42
C PHE A 112 18.48 0.09 2.63
N GLY A 113 17.92 0.25 3.84
CA GLY A 113 18.57 -0.10 5.11
C GLY A 113 19.50 0.97 5.70
N GLN A 114 19.67 2.12 5.04
CA GLN A 114 20.50 3.24 5.52
C GLN A 114 19.65 4.43 5.92
N TYR A 115 19.98 5.10 7.02
CA TYR A 115 19.25 6.30 7.45
C TYR A 115 19.45 7.44 6.44
N ALA A 116 18.35 7.95 5.88
CA ALA A 116 18.37 8.96 4.82
C ALA A 116 18.24 10.40 5.34
N GLY A 117 18.21 10.60 6.66
CA GLY A 117 17.94 11.90 7.27
C GLY A 117 16.49 12.34 7.09
N GLN A 118 16.28 13.66 7.12
CA GLN A 118 14.95 14.25 6.96
C GLN A 118 14.46 14.13 5.51
N LEU A 119 13.23 13.64 5.39
CA LEU A 119 12.43 13.55 4.17
C LEU A 119 11.20 14.45 4.35
N GLY A 120 9.99 13.93 4.11
CA GLY A 120 8.73 14.65 4.20
C GLY A 120 8.01 14.71 2.86
N ASP A 121 6.82 15.31 2.90
CA ASP A 121 5.92 15.53 1.78
C ASP A 121 6.54 16.54 0.79
N GLY A 122 7.56 16.12 0.04
CA GLY A 122 8.37 17.01 -0.81
C GLY A 122 7.70 17.46 -2.12
N ARG A 123 6.52 16.92 -2.43
CA ARG A 123 5.69 17.30 -3.58
C ARG A 123 4.23 16.95 -3.32
N VAL A 124 3.85 16.88 -2.05
CA VAL A 124 2.57 16.39 -1.58
C VAL A 124 2.01 17.44 -0.64
N ILE A 125 0.71 17.72 -0.75
CA ILE A 125 0.02 18.66 0.12
C ILE A 125 -1.29 18.02 0.56
N ASN A 126 -1.49 17.91 1.87
CA ASN A 126 -2.72 17.47 2.50
C ASN A 126 -3.72 18.63 2.46
N ILE A 127 -4.92 18.40 1.94
CA ILE A 127 -5.89 19.48 1.71
C ILE A 127 -7.08 19.47 2.66
N PHE A 128 -7.57 18.30 3.06
CA PHE A 128 -8.58 18.14 4.09
C PHE A 128 -8.71 16.67 4.51
N GLU A 129 -9.39 16.44 5.61
CA GLU A 129 -9.89 15.14 6.03
C GLU A 129 -11.41 15.12 5.96
N GLY A 130 -11.99 14.01 5.50
CA GLY A 130 -13.43 13.77 5.47
C GLY A 130 -13.79 12.44 6.10
N ARG A 131 -15.01 12.33 6.64
CA ARG A 131 -15.57 11.06 7.11
C ARG A 131 -16.75 10.67 6.25
N ASN A 132 -16.74 9.44 5.77
CA ASN A 132 -17.87 8.87 5.07
C ASN A 132 -19.08 8.83 6.03
N PRO A 133 -20.22 9.45 5.70
CA PRO A 133 -21.36 9.53 6.61
C PRO A 133 -22.02 8.17 6.85
N ASP A 134 -21.88 7.21 5.92
CA ASP A 134 -22.50 5.89 6.02
C ASP A 134 -21.60 4.89 6.77
N THR A 135 -20.29 4.90 6.50
CA THR A 135 -19.35 3.93 7.10
C THR A 135 -18.59 4.48 8.32
N ASN A 136 -18.63 5.80 8.52
CA ASN A 136 -17.82 6.55 9.50
C ASN A 136 -16.29 6.41 9.30
N VAL A 137 -15.85 5.76 8.21
CA VAL A 137 -14.44 5.65 7.85
C VAL A 137 -13.94 7.03 7.44
N ARG A 138 -12.78 7.39 7.96
CA ARG A 138 -12.12 8.67 7.74
C ARG A 138 -11.11 8.53 6.62
N TYR A 139 -10.98 9.56 5.78
CA TYR A 139 -9.95 9.66 4.78
C TYR A 139 -9.32 11.05 4.77
N GLN A 140 -7.99 11.09 4.82
CA GLN A 140 -7.16 12.26 4.56
C GLN A 140 -6.87 12.37 3.07
N VAL A 141 -7.22 13.50 2.46
CA VAL A 141 -7.02 13.76 1.03
C VAL A 141 -5.73 14.54 0.83
N GLN A 142 -4.88 14.02 -0.06
CA GLN A 142 -3.60 14.60 -0.46
C GLN A 142 -3.54 14.85 -1.95
N LEU A 143 -2.87 15.93 -2.36
CA LEU A 143 -2.53 16.22 -3.75
C LEU A 143 -1.03 15.98 -3.95
N LYS A 144 -0.67 15.00 -4.77
CA LYS A 144 0.73 14.73 -5.17
C LYS A 144 1.01 15.39 -6.52
N GLY A 145 2.08 16.18 -6.59
CA GLY A 145 2.40 17.10 -7.69
C GLY A 145 1.97 18.55 -7.46
N ALA A 146 1.49 18.87 -6.24
CA ALA A 146 0.85 20.15 -5.92
C ALA A 146 1.80 21.33 -5.69
N GLY A 147 3.12 21.14 -5.73
CA GLY A 147 4.09 22.22 -5.57
C GLY A 147 5.25 21.92 -4.61
N LEU A 148 6.13 22.91 -4.47
CA LEU A 148 7.24 22.85 -3.52
C LEU A 148 6.74 22.98 -2.07
N THR A 149 7.46 22.31 -1.19
CA THR A 149 7.30 22.36 0.26
C THR A 149 8.70 22.46 0.89
N PRO A 150 8.84 22.66 2.20
CA PRO A 150 10.15 22.65 2.84
C PRO A 150 10.89 21.33 2.64
N TYR A 151 10.13 20.25 2.42
CA TYR A 151 10.60 18.87 2.32
C TYR A 151 10.98 18.47 0.89
N SER A 152 10.90 19.36 -0.10
CA SER A 152 11.19 19.03 -1.51
C SER A 152 12.65 18.62 -1.74
N ARG A 153 13.58 18.92 -0.82
CA ARG A 153 15.03 18.64 -0.96
C ARG A 153 15.54 19.14 -2.32
N PHE A 154 15.92 18.23 -3.21
CA PHE A 154 16.41 18.51 -4.56
C PHE A 154 15.32 18.40 -5.65
N ALA A 155 14.09 18.02 -5.28
CA ALA A 155 12.98 17.87 -6.21
C ALA A 155 12.31 19.20 -6.55
N ASP A 156 11.59 19.21 -7.66
CA ASP A 156 10.91 20.37 -8.25
C ASP A 156 9.45 20.55 -7.78
N GLY A 157 9.00 19.78 -6.78
CA GLY A 157 7.63 19.83 -6.28
C GLY A 157 6.58 19.25 -7.24
N LYS A 158 7.00 18.63 -8.36
CA LYS A 158 6.10 18.18 -9.43
C LYS A 158 6.06 16.65 -9.55
N ALA A 159 4.91 16.16 -10.01
CA ALA A 159 4.72 14.78 -10.45
C ALA A 159 4.47 14.78 -11.98
N VAL A 160 4.99 13.77 -12.68
CA VAL A 160 4.79 13.63 -14.13
C VAL A 160 3.55 12.78 -14.41
N LEU A 161 2.97 12.94 -15.60
CA LEU A 161 1.74 12.24 -15.98
C LEU A 161 1.90 10.72 -15.91
N ARG A 162 3.01 10.17 -16.41
CA ARG A 162 3.28 8.72 -16.39
C ARG A 162 3.18 8.12 -14.98
N SER A 163 3.90 8.69 -14.01
CA SER A 163 3.96 8.17 -12.64
C SER A 163 2.61 8.34 -11.95
N SER A 164 1.87 9.41 -12.30
CA SER A 164 0.55 9.70 -11.74
C SER A 164 -0.51 8.73 -12.25
N ILE A 165 -0.45 8.31 -13.53
CA ILE A 165 -1.32 7.25 -14.08
C ILE A 165 -1.03 5.91 -13.39
N ARG A 166 0.25 5.54 -13.24
CA ARG A 166 0.66 4.30 -12.55
C ARG A 166 0.09 4.24 -11.14
N GLU A 167 0.33 5.28 -10.35
CA GLU A 167 -0.15 5.40 -8.97
C GLU A 167 -1.69 5.41 -8.90
N PHE A 168 -2.36 6.13 -9.80
CA PHE A 168 -3.82 6.20 -9.83
C PHE A 168 -4.45 4.82 -10.05
N LEU A 169 -3.98 4.07 -11.06
CA LEU A 169 -4.56 2.77 -11.41
C LEU A 169 -4.23 1.69 -10.38
N VAL A 170 -2.99 1.64 -9.87
CA VAL A 170 -2.59 0.57 -8.93
C VAL A 170 -3.25 0.71 -7.57
N SER A 171 -3.44 1.94 -7.09
CA SER A 171 -4.13 2.20 -5.82
C SER A 171 -5.53 1.59 -5.81
N GLU A 172 -6.28 1.80 -6.90
CA GLU A 172 -7.63 1.26 -7.04
C GLU A 172 -7.66 -0.23 -7.37
N ASN A 173 -6.65 -0.74 -8.08
CA ASN A 173 -6.53 -2.16 -8.36
C ASN A 173 -6.24 -2.98 -7.10
N LEU A 174 -5.29 -2.55 -6.27
CA LEU A 174 -4.99 -3.21 -4.99
C LEU A 174 -6.21 -3.23 -4.08
N ASN A 175 -6.96 -2.13 -4.03
CA ASN A 175 -8.19 -2.06 -3.25
C ASN A 175 -9.22 -3.07 -3.76
N ALA A 176 -9.39 -3.18 -5.08
CA ALA A 176 -10.30 -4.15 -5.67
C ALA A 176 -9.86 -5.61 -5.46
N LEU A 177 -8.56 -5.87 -5.31
CA LEU A 177 -8.02 -7.17 -4.92
C LEU A 177 -8.17 -7.46 -3.41
N GLY A 178 -8.66 -6.50 -2.63
CA GLY A 178 -8.80 -6.61 -1.17
C GLY A 178 -7.52 -6.32 -0.38
N ILE A 179 -6.44 -5.90 -1.04
CA ILE A 179 -5.17 -5.55 -0.39
C ILE A 179 -5.31 -4.18 0.28
N PRO A 180 -5.07 -4.04 1.59
CA PRO A 180 -5.09 -2.75 2.27
C PRO A 180 -4.11 -1.77 1.61
N THR A 181 -4.63 -0.62 1.17
CA THR A 181 -3.91 0.27 0.25
C THR A 181 -4.36 1.71 0.40
N THR A 182 -3.49 2.64 0.08
CA THR A 182 -3.91 4.01 -0.25
C THR A 182 -4.76 4.01 -1.52
N ARG A 183 -5.65 5.00 -1.64
CA ARG A 183 -6.66 5.12 -2.69
C ARG A 183 -6.36 6.30 -3.58
N ALA A 184 -6.86 6.27 -4.81
CA ALA A 184 -6.70 7.37 -5.76
C ALA A 184 -8.05 7.93 -6.18
N LEU A 185 -8.33 9.16 -5.75
CA LEU A 185 -9.60 9.85 -6.00
C LEU A 185 -9.69 10.36 -7.43
N ALA A 186 -8.68 11.08 -7.91
CA ALA A 186 -8.71 11.73 -9.21
C ALA A 186 -7.33 11.97 -9.81
N LEU A 187 -7.31 12.14 -11.13
CA LEU A 187 -6.12 12.45 -11.92
C LEU A 187 -6.37 13.68 -12.79
N SER A 188 -5.46 14.65 -12.73
CA SER A 188 -5.49 15.88 -13.53
C SER A 188 -4.15 16.08 -14.23
N ARG A 189 -4.18 16.41 -15.52
CA ARG A 189 -3.03 16.82 -16.32
C ARG A 189 -2.79 18.32 -16.19
N LEU A 190 -1.53 18.74 -16.20
CA LEU A 190 -1.11 20.14 -16.20
C LEU A 190 -0.45 20.49 -17.55
N PRO A 191 -1.22 20.83 -18.61
CA PRO A 191 -0.71 20.86 -19.99
C PRO A 191 0.39 21.90 -20.25
N GLN A 192 0.46 22.96 -19.44
CA GLN A 192 1.49 23.99 -19.54
C GLN A 192 2.63 23.84 -18.52
N THR A 193 2.55 22.81 -17.65
CA THR A 193 3.58 22.54 -16.66
C THR A 193 4.39 21.31 -17.07
N THR A 194 5.70 21.49 -17.23
CA THR A 194 6.62 20.39 -17.52
C THR A 194 7.68 20.24 -16.43
N ALA A 195 8.20 19.03 -16.31
CA ALA A 195 9.33 18.69 -15.46
C ALA A 195 10.40 17.98 -16.30
N ARG A 196 11.67 18.12 -15.90
CA ARG A 196 12.78 17.37 -16.49
C ARG A 196 13.04 16.14 -15.63
N ARG A 197 12.94 14.96 -16.25
CA ARG A 197 13.45 13.68 -15.74
C ARG A 197 14.53 13.23 -16.71
N GLU A 198 14.46 11.99 -17.20
CA GLU A 198 15.27 11.55 -18.35
C GLU A 198 14.95 12.36 -19.61
N ARG A 199 13.67 12.64 -19.83
CA ARG A 199 13.14 13.53 -20.86
C ARG A 199 12.32 14.66 -20.24
N ARG A 200 11.91 15.63 -21.06
CA ARG A 200 10.93 16.64 -20.65
C ARG A 200 9.54 16.01 -20.70
N GLU A 201 8.82 16.07 -19.59
CA GLU A 201 7.54 15.39 -19.43
C GLU A 201 6.46 16.33 -18.93
N THR A 202 5.22 16.08 -19.36
CA THR A 202 4.04 16.82 -18.89
C THR A 202 3.76 16.44 -17.44
N CYS A 203 3.47 17.44 -16.60
CA CYS A 203 3.15 17.23 -15.20
C CYS A 203 1.67 16.87 -14.99
N ALA A 204 1.38 16.30 -13.84
CA ALA A 204 0.05 15.95 -13.38
C ALA A 204 -0.08 16.16 -11.87
N VAL A 205 -1.32 16.20 -11.42
CA VAL A 205 -1.70 16.09 -10.01
C VAL A 205 -2.54 14.83 -9.86
N VAL A 206 -2.17 13.99 -8.89
CA VAL A 206 -3.02 12.89 -8.43
C VAL A 206 -3.58 13.24 -7.06
N ALA A 207 -4.91 13.27 -6.96
CA ALA A 207 -5.61 13.36 -5.69
C ALA A 207 -5.69 11.95 -5.11
N ARG A 208 -5.06 11.75 -3.96
CA ARG A 208 -4.96 10.47 -3.25
C ARG A 208 -5.70 10.58 -1.93
N MET A 209 -6.15 9.46 -1.39
CA MET A 209 -6.70 9.43 -0.04
C MET A 209 -6.29 8.17 0.72
N ALA A 210 -6.20 8.30 2.04
CA ALA A 210 -5.88 7.20 2.94
C ALA A 210 -6.50 7.49 4.32
N GLU A 211 -6.73 6.46 5.12
CA GLU A 211 -7.18 6.66 6.50
C GLU A 211 -6.19 7.48 7.32
N SER A 212 -4.90 7.35 6.99
CA SER A 212 -3.82 8.18 7.49
C SER A 212 -2.59 8.05 6.59
N TRP A 213 -1.80 9.12 6.56
CA TRP A 213 -0.49 9.15 5.88
C TRP A 213 0.69 9.00 6.84
N VAL A 214 0.43 8.64 8.10
CA VAL A 214 1.48 8.35 9.09
C VAL A 214 2.26 7.09 8.68
N ARG A 215 3.58 7.24 8.62
CA ARG A 215 4.55 6.21 8.22
C ARG A 215 5.35 5.78 9.45
N LEU A 216 6.04 4.64 9.38
CA LEU A 216 7.04 4.29 10.40
C LEU A 216 8.12 5.38 10.48
N GLY A 217 8.52 5.93 9.32
CA GLY A 217 9.43 7.06 9.23
C GLY A 217 8.97 8.36 9.89
N THR A 218 7.66 8.55 10.13
CA THR A 218 7.13 9.67 10.91
C THR A 218 7.56 9.56 12.38
N PHE A 219 7.62 8.34 12.93
CA PHE A 219 8.11 8.09 14.29
C PHE A 219 9.62 8.28 14.38
N THR A 220 10.38 7.85 13.37
CA THR A 220 11.82 8.15 13.27
C THR A 220 12.06 9.66 13.31
N PHE A 221 11.25 10.44 12.58
CA PHE A 221 11.35 11.90 12.60
C PHE A 221 10.99 12.51 13.95
N ALA A 222 9.86 12.09 14.55
CA ALA A 222 9.44 12.55 15.87
C ALA A 222 10.52 12.31 16.93
N LYS A 223 11.07 11.08 16.97
CA LYS A 223 12.13 10.68 17.92
C LYS A 223 13.41 11.49 17.72
N THR A 224 13.83 11.71 16.48
CA THR A 224 15.09 12.41 16.19
C THR A 224 15.00 13.93 16.29
N THR A 225 13.81 14.51 16.14
CA THR A 225 13.61 15.96 16.08
C THR A 225 13.13 16.54 17.41
N ASP A 226 12.09 15.96 17.99
CA ASP A 226 11.41 16.49 19.18
C ASP A 226 11.46 15.50 20.37
N GLY A 227 12.08 14.33 20.17
CA GLY A 227 12.27 13.33 21.21
C GLY A 227 10.96 12.63 21.61
N VAL A 228 10.97 12.09 22.83
CA VAL A 228 9.93 11.17 23.31
C VAL A 228 8.56 11.81 23.46
N GLU A 229 8.49 13.09 23.76
CA GLU A 229 7.22 13.79 23.93
C GLU A 229 6.42 13.82 22.63
N MET A 230 7.10 14.05 21.50
CA MET A 230 6.45 14.01 20.19
C MET A 230 6.16 12.56 19.77
N THR A 231 7.08 11.63 20.02
CA THR A 231 6.84 10.20 19.75
C THR A 231 5.58 9.71 20.48
N GLN A 232 5.40 10.10 21.75
CA GLN A 232 4.22 9.76 22.53
C GLN A 232 2.96 10.41 21.97
N LYS A 233 2.97 11.72 21.69
CA LYS A 233 1.82 12.41 21.08
C LYS A 233 1.41 11.77 19.76
N LEU A 234 2.38 11.40 18.93
CA LEU A 234 2.13 10.71 17.68
C LEU A 234 1.55 9.31 17.91
N ALA A 235 2.07 8.55 18.86
CA ALA A 235 1.53 7.23 19.23
C ALA A 235 0.09 7.34 19.75
N ASP A 236 -0.17 8.29 20.65
CA ASP A 236 -1.50 8.54 21.22
C ASP A 236 -2.49 8.95 20.12
N TYR A 237 -2.10 9.86 19.21
CA TYR A 237 -2.91 10.22 18.03
C TYR A 237 -3.24 8.99 17.18
N VAL A 238 -2.25 8.14 16.88
CA VAL A 238 -2.50 6.92 16.09
C VAL A 238 -3.45 5.98 16.83
N ILE A 239 -3.24 5.74 18.12
CA ILE A 239 -4.08 4.81 18.88
C ILE A 239 -5.51 5.36 19.02
N ASP A 240 -5.66 6.59 19.49
CA ASP A 240 -6.95 7.15 19.89
C ASP A 240 -7.77 7.57 18.67
N GLU A 241 -7.17 8.28 17.71
CA GLU A 241 -7.90 8.76 16.53
C GLU A 241 -7.95 7.72 15.42
N LEU A 242 -6.81 7.10 15.08
CA LEU A 242 -6.71 6.26 13.89
C LEU A 242 -7.20 4.84 14.12
N LEU A 243 -6.85 4.25 15.27
CA LEU A 243 -7.23 2.89 15.63
C LEU A 243 -8.52 2.83 16.45
N GLY A 244 -9.09 3.99 16.81
CA GLY A 244 -10.35 4.08 17.55
C GLY A 244 -10.23 3.72 19.03
N GLY A 245 -9.05 3.92 19.61
CA GLY A 245 -8.77 3.73 21.02
C GLY A 245 -8.20 2.36 21.37
N GLU A 246 -7.76 2.26 22.63
CA GLU A 246 -7.07 1.09 23.17
C GLU A 246 -7.90 -0.21 23.14
N SER A 247 -9.23 -0.11 23.18
CA SER A 247 -10.13 -1.28 23.09
C SER A 247 -10.04 -2.02 21.76
N ASN A 248 -9.57 -1.36 20.69
CA ASN A 248 -9.46 -1.92 19.35
C ASN A 248 -8.06 -2.48 19.04
N LEU A 249 -7.11 -2.35 19.96
CA LEU A 249 -5.79 -2.97 19.83
C LEU A 249 -5.84 -4.44 20.23
N LEU A 250 -4.95 -5.25 19.67
CA LEU A 250 -4.70 -6.63 20.11
C LEU A 250 -4.75 -6.77 21.63
N ALA A 251 -5.47 -7.78 22.11
CA ALA A 251 -5.61 -8.07 23.54
C ALA A 251 -4.24 -8.35 24.19
N PRO A 252 -4.08 -8.07 25.51
CA PRO A 252 -2.91 -8.48 26.27
C PRO A 252 -2.55 -9.95 26.04
N LYS A 253 -1.27 -10.26 25.88
CA LYS A 253 -0.77 -11.62 25.65
C LYS A 253 -0.32 -12.23 26.99
N ALA A 254 -1.07 -13.20 27.49
CA ALA A 254 -0.92 -13.75 28.84
C ALA A 254 0.45 -14.40 29.11
N ASP A 255 1.10 -14.84 28.06
CA ASP A 255 2.38 -15.55 28.02
C ASP A 255 3.60 -14.62 28.06
N TYR A 256 3.42 -13.29 28.03
CA TYR A 256 4.51 -12.38 28.39
C TYR A 256 4.77 -12.41 29.91
N PRO A 257 6.02 -12.40 30.37
CA PRO A 257 6.37 -12.66 31.77
C PRO A 257 5.93 -11.57 32.77
N ASP A 258 5.66 -10.34 32.31
CA ASP A 258 5.35 -9.19 33.17
C ASP A 258 3.96 -8.63 32.85
N ALA A 259 3.06 -8.60 33.85
CA ALA A 259 1.72 -8.05 33.73
C ALA A 259 1.70 -6.58 33.29
N ASN A 260 2.70 -5.79 33.67
CA ASN A 260 2.81 -4.39 33.24
C ASN A 260 3.18 -4.30 31.75
N VAL A 261 4.00 -5.23 31.24
CA VAL A 261 4.28 -5.35 29.79
C VAL A 261 3.03 -5.76 29.04
N GLN A 262 2.27 -6.73 29.57
CA GLN A 262 1.02 -7.19 28.96
C GLN A 262 -0.02 -6.07 28.80
N GLN A 263 -0.15 -5.22 29.82
CA GLN A 263 -1.12 -4.12 29.86
C GLN A 263 -0.59 -2.83 29.21
N ASN A 264 0.68 -2.76 28.82
CA ASN A 264 1.22 -1.56 28.17
C ASN A 264 0.56 -1.34 26.80
N ARG A 265 -0.22 -0.27 26.69
CA ARG A 265 -0.91 0.10 25.44
C ARG A 265 0.02 0.29 24.25
N TYR A 266 1.26 0.75 24.45
CA TYR A 266 2.24 0.94 23.38
C TYR A 266 2.79 -0.39 22.86
N VAL A 267 2.88 -1.41 23.73
CA VAL A 267 3.21 -2.79 23.32
C VAL A 267 2.07 -3.36 22.47
N ARG A 268 0.82 -3.19 22.92
CA ARG A 268 -0.37 -3.61 22.15
C ARG A 268 -0.46 -2.88 20.80
N PHE A 269 -0.13 -1.59 20.78
CA PHE A 269 -0.04 -0.79 19.56
C PHE A 269 1.04 -1.33 18.61
N TYR A 270 2.25 -1.61 19.10
CA TYR A 270 3.31 -2.18 18.27
C TYR A 270 2.90 -3.53 17.66
N ARG A 271 2.34 -4.43 18.46
CA ARG A 271 1.81 -5.73 17.98
C ARG A 271 0.77 -5.55 16.89
N GLU A 272 -0.13 -4.58 17.04
CA GLU A 272 -1.15 -4.28 16.05
C GLU A 272 -0.54 -3.76 14.74
N VAL A 273 0.45 -2.86 14.79
CA VAL A 273 1.18 -2.38 13.60
C VAL A 273 1.90 -3.53 12.89
N VAL A 274 2.51 -4.44 13.67
CA VAL A 274 3.18 -5.65 13.16
C VAL A 274 2.19 -6.56 12.45
N LYS A 275 1.05 -6.87 13.07
CA LYS A 275 0.00 -7.71 12.47
C LYS A 275 -0.48 -7.14 11.14
N ARG A 276 -0.86 -5.86 11.10
CA ARG A 276 -1.41 -5.24 9.88
C ARG A 276 -0.40 -5.25 8.73
N ASN A 277 0.87 -4.95 9.01
CA ASN A 277 1.92 -4.98 7.99
C ASN A 277 2.24 -6.41 7.53
N ALA A 278 2.23 -7.39 8.43
CA ALA A 278 2.39 -8.81 8.09
C ALA A 278 1.26 -9.30 7.17
N GLU A 279 0.01 -8.98 7.51
CA GLU A 279 -1.16 -9.39 6.75
C GLU A 279 -1.25 -8.71 5.38
N MET A 280 -0.97 -7.40 5.29
CA MET A 280 -0.93 -6.69 4.01
C MET A 280 0.17 -7.24 3.10
N LEU A 281 1.37 -7.50 3.65
CA LEU A 281 2.47 -8.05 2.86
C LEU A 281 2.17 -9.46 2.37
N ALA A 282 1.57 -10.31 3.21
CA ALA A 282 1.15 -11.65 2.83
C ALA A 282 0.14 -11.61 1.67
N GLN A 283 -0.82 -10.69 1.70
CA GLN A 283 -1.75 -10.51 0.59
C GLN A 283 -1.07 -10.03 -0.69
N CYS A 284 -0.09 -9.12 -0.59
CA CYS A 284 0.73 -8.72 -1.73
C CYS A 284 1.45 -9.93 -2.35
N GLN A 285 2.03 -10.81 -1.52
CA GLN A 285 2.68 -12.04 -2.00
C GLN A 285 1.70 -12.99 -2.69
N VAL A 286 0.52 -13.22 -2.11
CA VAL A 286 -0.53 -14.07 -2.69
C VAL A 286 -0.90 -13.66 -4.11
N TYR A 287 -0.89 -12.35 -4.42
CA TYR A 287 -1.21 -11.83 -5.76
C TYR A 287 0.02 -11.54 -6.62
N GLY A 288 1.23 -11.74 -6.09
CA GLY A 288 2.48 -11.49 -6.79
C GLY A 288 2.72 -10.01 -7.04
N PHE A 289 2.18 -9.14 -6.18
CA PHE A 289 2.43 -7.72 -6.19
C PHE A 289 3.68 -7.39 -5.38
N LEU A 290 4.60 -6.65 -5.98
CA LEU A 290 5.79 -6.11 -5.32
C LEU A 290 5.77 -4.58 -5.42
N ASN A 291 5.90 -3.91 -4.27
CA ASN A 291 5.99 -2.44 -4.22
C ASN A 291 7.30 -1.90 -4.83
N GLY A 292 8.41 -2.63 -4.65
CA GLY A 292 9.74 -2.28 -5.18
C GLY A 292 10.57 -1.32 -4.32
N VAL A 293 9.95 -0.53 -3.43
CA VAL A 293 10.66 0.40 -2.54
C VAL A 293 9.99 0.46 -1.16
N LEU A 294 10.13 -0.63 -0.41
CA LEU A 294 9.51 -0.74 0.92
C LEU A 294 10.44 -0.19 2.02
N ASN A 295 10.83 1.07 1.89
CA ASN A 295 11.57 1.81 2.91
C ASN A 295 10.69 2.08 4.15
N THR A 296 11.27 2.48 5.29
CA THR A 296 10.47 2.81 6.49
C THR A 296 9.60 4.05 6.30
N ASP A 297 10.01 4.99 5.43
CA ASP A 297 9.18 6.11 5.00
C ASP A 297 8.03 5.67 4.08
N ASN A 298 8.08 4.50 3.45
CA ASN A 298 6.99 3.97 2.61
C ASN A 298 6.15 2.89 3.30
N THR A 299 6.33 2.70 4.60
CA THR A 299 5.61 1.70 5.38
C THR A 299 4.59 2.40 6.28
N SER A 300 3.30 2.14 6.06
CA SER A 300 2.21 2.74 6.82
C SER A 300 2.12 2.13 8.22
N VAL A 301 1.82 2.97 9.22
CA VAL A 301 1.51 2.49 10.58
C VAL A 301 0.19 1.71 10.63
N LEU A 302 -0.70 1.92 9.64
CA LEU A 302 -1.97 1.21 9.51
C LEU A 302 -1.86 -0.06 8.66
N GLY A 303 -0.66 -0.40 8.16
CA GLY A 303 -0.46 -1.53 7.26
C GLY A 303 -1.11 -1.34 5.89
N LEU A 304 -1.22 -0.09 5.42
CA LEU A 304 -1.61 0.22 4.04
C LEU A 304 -0.40 0.12 3.11
N SER A 305 -0.55 -0.56 1.97
CA SER A 305 0.34 -0.41 0.82
C SER A 305 0.30 1.05 0.33
N MET A 306 1.46 1.66 0.08
CA MET A 306 1.55 3.09 -0.29
C MET A 306 2.80 3.43 -1.09
N ASP A 307 2.81 4.65 -1.65
CA ASP A 307 3.91 5.26 -2.41
C ASP A 307 4.42 4.41 -3.60
N TYR A 308 3.59 4.35 -4.64
CA TYR A 308 3.83 3.55 -5.83
C TYR A 308 4.83 4.21 -6.78
N GLY A 309 6.06 3.69 -6.81
CA GLY A 309 7.07 4.00 -7.81
C GLY A 309 7.30 2.81 -8.74
N PRO A 310 8.40 2.05 -8.57
CA PRO A 310 8.73 0.91 -9.41
C PRO A 310 8.06 -0.37 -8.90
N PHE A 311 6.73 -0.35 -8.76
CA PHE A 311 5.97 -1.56 -8.43
C PHE A 311 5.78 -2.43 -9.67
N ALA A 312 5.47 -3.71 -9.45
CA ALA A 312 4.92 -4.58 -10.50
C ALA A 312 4.04 -5.68 -9.91
N PHE A 313 3.14 -6.20 -10.73
CA PHE A 313 2.64 -7.56 -10.59
C PHE A 313 3.56 -8.50 -11.38
N MET A 314 4.00 -9.59 -10.78
CA MET A 314 4.82 -10.60 -11.46
C MET A 314 4.09 -11.17 -12.68
N ASP A 315 4.79 -11.26 -13.81
CA ASP A 315 4.27 -11.95 -14.98
C ASP A 315 4.46 -13.44 -14.80
N THR A 316 5.71 -13.89 -14.76
CA THR A 316 6.07 -15.26 -14.40
C THR A 316 6.41 -15.35 -12.92
N PHE A 317 6.12 -16.49 -12.30
CA PHE A 317 6.55 -16.67 -10.92
C PHE A 317 8.08 -16.84 -10.85
N ASN A 318 8.73 -15.92 -10.14
CA ASN A 318 10.18 -15.94 -9.93
C ASN A 318 10.48 -15.43 -8.51
N ARG A 319 11.03 -16.28 -7.64
CA ARG A 319 11.29 -15.92 -6.24
C ARG A 319 12.33 -14.80 -6.11
N ASN A 320 13.20 -14.65 -7.11
CA ASN A 320 14.26 -13.64 -7.13
C ASN A 320 13.88 -12.37 -7.91
N TYR A 321 12.63 -12.23 -8.35
CA TYR A 321 12.18 -11.03 -9.04
C TYR A 321 12.13 -9.82 -8.09
N SER A 322 12.65 -8.69 -8.57
CA SER A 322 12.42 -7.36 -7.99
C SER A 322 11.98 -6.42 -9.13
N PRO A 323 10.90 -5.65 -8.95
CA PRO A 323 10.41 -4.74 -9.97
C PRO A 323 11.26 -3.47 -10.11
N ASN A 324 12.17 -3.24 -9.16
CA ASN A 324 13.02 -2.07 -9.10
C ASN A 324 14.40 -2.37 -9.66
N HIS A 325 14.73 -1.77 -10.81
CA HIS A 325 16.04 -1.98 -11.43
C HIS A 325 17.22 -1.40 -10.61
N ASP A 326 16.95 -0.51 -9.64
CA ASP A 326 17.96 0.04 -8.72
C ASP A 326 18.25 -0.90 -7.54
N ASP A 327 17.42 -1.92 -7.32
CA ASP A 327 17.53 -2.86 -6.21
C ASP A 327 18.49 -4.02 -6.53
N GLY A 328 19.76 -3.69 -6.77
CA GLY A 328 20.79 -4.68 -7.16
C GLY A 328 21.05 -5.79 -6.12
N ASN A 329 20.67 -5.56 -4.85
CA ASN A 329 20.79 -6.55 -3.77
C ASN A 329 19.49 -7.35 -3.55
N LEU A 330 18.45 -7.11 -4.36
CA LEU A 330 17.12 -7.72 -4.25
C LEU A 330 16.50 -7.57 -2.86
N ARG A 331 16.82 -6.47 -2.15
CA ARG A 331 16.32 -6.22 -0.79
C ARG A 331 14.79 -6.26 -0.74
N TYR A 332 14.16 -5.74 -1.80
CA TYR A 332 12.71 -5.68 -1.95
C TYR A 332 12.16 -6.71 -2.96
N GLY A 333 12.97 -7.70 -3.34
CA GLY A 333 12.54 -8.82 -4.17
C GLY A 333 11.60 -9.78 -3.44
N TYR A 334 10.87 -10.62 -4.19
CA TYR A 334 9.76 -11.44 -3.68
C TYR A 334 10.17 -12.29 -2.48
N LYS A 335 11.28 -13.01 -2.58
CA LYS A 335 11.82 -13.86 -1.51
C LYS A 335 12.22 -13.08 -0.25
N TYR A 336 12.71 -11.86 -0.40
CA TYR A 336 13.39 -11.11 0.68
C TYR A 336 12.49 -10.08 1.37
N VAL A 337 11.39 -9.67 0.73
CA VAL A 337 10.49 -8.64 1.26
C VAL A 337 9.89 -8.96 2.64
N PRO A 338 9.61 -10.23 3.04
CA PRO A 338 9.16 -10.51 4.41
C PRO A 338 10.22 -10.19 5.46
N THR A 339 11.50 -10.44 5.17
CA THR A 339 12.60 -10.08 6.06
C THR A 339 12.82 -8.58 6.08
N ALA A 340 12.71 -7.90 4.93
CA ALA A 340 12.83 -6.45 4.85
C ALA A 340 11.72 -5.72 5.64
N MET A 341 10.48 -6.23 5.59
CA MET A 341 9.37 -5.70 6.37
C MET A 341 9.60 -5.88 7.87
N TRP A 342 10.03 -7.06 8.32
CA TRP A 342 10.38 -7.26 9.73
C TRP A 342 11.47 -6.28 10.18
N TRP A 343 12.50 -6.07 9.36
CA TRP A 343 13.54 -5.08 9.64
C TRP A 343 12.96 -3.65 9.80
N ASN A 344 11.99 -3.25 8.98
CA ASN A 344 11.32 -1.96 9.14
C ASN A 344 10.55 -1.89 10.48
N LEU A 345 9.88 -2.97 10.87
CA LEU A 345 9.13 -3.05 12.12
C LEU A 345 10.06 -3.05 13.35
N VAL A 346 11.28 -3.56 13.24
CA VAL A 346 12.31 -3.43 14.28
C VAL A 346 12.79 -1.98 14.40
N ARG A 347 13.02 -1.26 13.29
CA ARG A 347 13.36 0.17 13.34
C ARG A 347 12.25 0.99 14.01
N PHE A 348 10.99 0.66 13.74
CA PHE A 348 9.86 1.28 14.43
C PHE A 348 9.85 0.99 15.93
N ALA A 349 10.18 -0.24 16.35
CA ALA A 349 10.30 -0.58 17.77
C ALA A 349 11.40 0.22 18.46
N GLU A 350 12.53 0.45 17.80
CA GLU A 350 13.62 1.29 18.32
C GLU A 350 13.18 2.75 18.51
N ASP A 351 12.46 3.32 17.54
CA ASP A 351 11.89 4.67 17.64
C ASP A 351 10.88 4.78 18.81
N MET A 352 10.18 3.68 19.10
CA MET A 352 9.21 3.53 20.19
C MET A 352 9.82 3.03 21.52
N GLY A 353 11.14 2.78 21.59
CA GLY A 353 11.76 1.98 22.65
C GLY A 353 11.46 2.45 24.08
N GLU A 354 11.45 3.77 24.30
CA GLU A 354 11.11 4.36 25.62
C GLU A 354 9.63 4.15 26.00
N LEU A 355 8.73 4.09 25.02
CA LEU A 355 7.30 3.82 25.23
C LEU A 355 7.03 2.32 25.43
N LEU A 356 7.79 1.47 24.74
CA LEU A 356 7.69 0.01 24.91
C LEU A 356 8.25 -0.44 26.26
N GLY A 357 9.40 0.11 26.66
CA GLY A 357 10.06 -0.17 27.93
C GLY A 357 9.45 0.55 29.13
N SER A 358 8.38 1.34 28.95
CA SER A 358 7.81 2.17 30.01
C SER A 358 7.18 1.38 31.16
N SER A 359 6.90 0.08 30.97
CA SER A 359 6.40 -0.80 32.02
C SER A 359 7.33 -0.89 33.24
N VAL A 360 8.65 -0.66 33.06
CA VAL A 360 9.64 -0.72 34.16
C VAL A 360 9.52 0.45 35.14
N ILE A 361 8.77 1.51 34.79
CA ILE A 361 8.59 2.71 35.62
C ILE A 361 7.17 2.88 36.20
N GLY A 362 6.26 1.91 36.01
CA GLY A 362 4.91 1.87 36.62
C GLY A 362 3.74 1.92 35.62
N ASP A 363 2.57 2.46 36.04
CA ASP A 363 1.40 2.68 35.17
C ASP A 363 1.67 3.83 34.18
N THR A 364 1.52 3.53 32.89
CA THR A 364 1.93 4.39 31.77
C THR A 364 0.78 4.81 30.86
N SER A 365 -0.45 4.76 31.35
CA SER A 365 -1.66 5.15 30.61
C SER A 365 -1.58 6.55 29.96
N LYS A 366 -0.83 7.49 30.57
CA LYS A 366 -0.24 8.70 29.94
C LYS A 366 1.05 9.08 30.64
N LEU A 367 2.21 8.88 30.01
CA LEU A 367 3.50 9.32 30.54
C LEU A 367 3.57 10.85 30.54
N SER A 368 3.93 11.45 31.68
CA SER A 368 4.25 12.88 31.82
C SER A 368 5.75 13.12 31.60
N LYS A 369 6.13 14.38 31.31
CA LYS A 369 7.55 14.77 31.17
C LYS A 369 8.42 14.33 32.35
N ASP A 370 7.87 14.40 33.57
CA ASP A 370 8.56 14.02 34.80
C ASP A 370 8.78 12.50 34.92
N GLN A 371 7.91 11.68 34.30
CA GLN A 371 8.06 10.22 34.26
C GLN A 371 9.15 9.79 33.28
N PHE A 372 9.33 10.46 32.14
CA PHE A 372 10.48 10.20 31.26
C PHE A 372 11.82 10.61 31.88
N GLY A 373 11.81 11.62 32.75
CA GLY A 373 12.95 11.96 33.59
C GLY A 373 13.43 10.81 34.49
N ARG A 374 12.61 9.78 34.74
CA ARG A 374 12.97 8.59 35.53
C ARG A 374 13.89 7.62 34.78
N PHE A 375 13.84 7.56 33.45
CA PHE A 375 14.82 6.81 32.64
C PHE A 375 16.27 7.29 32.82
N LYS A 376 16.50 8.41 33.53
CA LYS A 376 17.83 8.96 33.83
C LYS A 376 18.63 8.15 34.87
N ALA A 377 18.03 7.14 35.51
CA ALA A 377 18.79 6.15 36.26
C ALA A 377 19.27 5.04 35.30
N ASN A 378 20.60 4.85 35.18
CA ASN A 378 21.19 3.86 34.27
C ASN A 378 20.55 2.46 34.41
N GLU A 379 20.23 2.04 35.64
CA GLU A 379 19.62 0.74 35.92
C GLU A 379 18.23 0.57 35.28
N GLN A 380 17.38 1.61 35.29
CA GLN A 380 16.05 1.54 34.68
C GLN A 380 16.11 1.56 33.16
N LEU A 381 17.11 2.25 32.59
CA LEU A 381 17.35 2.26 31.15
C LEU A 381 17.84 0.88 30.66
N GLU A 382 18.76 0.25 31.39
CA GLU A 382 19.22 -1.12 31.11
C GLU A 382 18.08 -2.12 31.20
N GLN A 383 17.24 -2.04 32.23
CA GLN A 383 16.05 -2.90 32.37
C GLN A 383 15.06 -2.70 31.22
N ALA A 384 14.76 -1.44 30.85
CA ALA A 384 13.90 -1.13 29.72
C ALA A 384 14.44 -1.72 28.40
N GLN A 385 15.76 -1.63 28.16
CA GLN A 385 16.40 -2.21 26.98
C GLN A 385 16.26 -3.72 26.92
N VAL A 386 16.47 -4.42 28.05
CA VAL A 386 16.27 -5.88 28.13
C VAL A 386 14.82 -6.26 27.85
N VAL A 387 13.86 -5.54 28.45
CA VAL A 387 12.42 -5.76 28.20
C VAL A 387 12.09 -5.56 26.72
N VAL A 388 12.53 -4.48 26.11
CA VAL A 388 12.27 -4.19 24.69
C VAL A 388 12.91 -5.23 23.78
N SER A 389 14.14 -5.67 24.07
CA SER A 389 14.82 -6.70 23.26
C SER A 389 14.04 -8.00 23.27
N ASN A 390 13.66 -8.50 24.44
CA ASN A 390 12.88 -9.74 24.56
C ASN A 390 11.51 -9.61 23.89
N LEU A 391 10.88 -8.44 24.04
CA LEU A 391 9.59 -8.16 23.42
C LEU A 391 9.67 -8.17 21.89
N VAL A 392 10.73 -7.59 21.31
CA VAL A 392 10.94 -7.59 19.86
C VAL A 392 11.13 -9.03 19.34
N ASP A 393 11.84 -9.89 20.07
CA ASP A 393 12.00 -11.30 19.70
C ASP A 393 10.66 -12.04 19.75
N ASP A 394 9.89 -11.89 20.84
CA ASP A 394 8.57 -12.53 20.99
C ASP A 394 7.58 -12.07 19.90
N ILE A 395 7.54 -10.77 19.62
CA ILE A 395 6.69 -10.19 18.57
C ILE A 395 7.19 -10.60 17.17
N GLY A 396 8.48 -10.90 17.01
CA GLY A 396 9.04 -11.48 15.79
C GLY A 396 8.46 -12.86 15.46
N GLU A 397 8.18 -13.68 16.47
CA GLU A 397 7.47 -14.95 16.27
C GLU A 397 5.98 -14.74 15.95
N GLU A 398 5.35 -13.73 16.56
CA GLU A 398 3.99 -13.32 16.18
C GLU A 398 3.93 -12.82 14.73
N TYR A 399 4.90 -12.02 14.28
CA TYR A 399 5.01 -11.56 12.89
C TYR A 399 5.02 -12.74 11.90
N LYS A 400 5.87 -13.74 12.13
CA LYS A 400 5.94 -14.95 11.30
C LYS A 400 4.60 -15.67 11.27
N THR A 401 3.91 -15.74 12.41
CA THR A 401 2.62 -16.40 12.54
C THR A 401 1.51 -15.65 11.79
N PHE A 402 1.37 -14.34 12.00
CA PHE A 402 0.40 -13.49 11.30
C PHE A 402 0.62 -13.55 9.78
N TYR A 403 1.88 -13.42 9.36
CA TYR A 403 2.27 -13.52 7.97
C TYR A 403 1.91 -14.87 7.35
N LYS A 404 2.36 -15.99 7.95
CA LYS A 404 2.12 -17.35 7.43
C LYS A 404 0.62 -17.67 7.38
N ASN A 405 -0.14 -17.29 8.41
CA ASN A 405 -1.57 -17.54 8.46
C ASN A 405 -2.31 -16.81 7.34
N LYS A 406 -2.01 -15.53 7.13
CA LYS A 406 -2.65 -14.75 6.07
C LYS A 406 -2.22 -15.19 4.67
N LEU A 407 -0.96 -15.56 4.51
CA LEU A 407 -0.44 -16.12 3.25
C LEU A 407 -1.18 -17.42 2.89
N ASN A 408 -1.29 -18.34 3.84
CA ASN A 408 -1.98 -19.61 3.66
C ASN A 408 -3.48 -19.40 3.43
N GLU A 409 -4.11 -18.45 4.11
CA GLU A 409 -5.52 -18.08 3.87
C GLU A 409 -5.73 -17.63 2.42
N GLY A 410 -4.89 -16.74 1.91
CA GLY A 410 -4.98 -16.28 0.53
C GLY A 410 -4.76 -17.42 -0.48
N PHE A 411 -3.77 -18.28 -0.29
CA PHE A 411 -3.59 -19.44 -1.17
C PHE A 411 -4.75 -20.42 -1.12
N ARG A 412 -5.33 -20.67 0.06
CA ARG A 412 -6.55 -21.49 0.19
C ARG A 412 -7.71 -20.90 -0.62
N GLN A 413 -7.97 -19.60 -0.49
CA GLN A 413 -9.00 -18.91 -1.26
C GLN A 413 -8.77 -19.01 -2.77
N ARG A 414 -7.53 -18.77 -3.22
CA ARG A 414 -7.15 -18.88 -4.64
C ARG A 414 -7.25 -20.31 -5.19
N LEU A 415 -7.17 -21.32 -4.32
CA LEU A 415 -7.31 -22.74 -4.66
C LEU A 415 -8.69 -23.31 -4.31
N GLY A 416 -9.63 -22.49 -3.83
CA GLY A 416 -10.98 -22.93 -3.46
C GLY A 416 -11.01 -23.97 -2.34
N LEU A 417 -10.02 -23.95 -1.44
CA LEU A 417 -9.97 -24.79 -0.24
C LEU A 417 -10.58 -24.02 0.93
N THR A 418 -11.44 -24.68 1.71
CA THR A 418 -12.16 -24.07 2.84
C THR A 418 -11.61 -24.49 4.19
N GLU A 419 -11.09 -25.71 4.29
CA GLU A 419 -10.51 -26.23 5.53
C GLU A 419 -9.04 -25.81 5.68
N THR A 420 -8.64 -25.44 6.90
CA THR A 420 -7.23 -25.18 7.20
C THR A 420 -6.54 -26.48 7.57
N ARG A 421 -5.49 -26.85 6.83
CA ARG A 421 -4.59 -27.96 7.20
C ARG A 421 -3.15 -27.47 7.15
N GLU A 422 -2.36 -27.81 8.17
CA GLU A 422 -0.96 -27.35 8.25
C GLU A 422 -0.10 -27.87 7.10
N SER A 423 -0.35 -29.11 6.66
CA SER A 423 0.35 -29.75 5.55
C SER A 423 0.15 -29.05 4.21
N ASP A 424 -0.94 -28.27 4.04
CA ASP A 424 -1.22 -27.56 2.79
C ASP A 424 -0.11 -26.59 2.40
N HIS A 425 0.60 -26.01 3.39
CA HIS A 425 1.69 -25.07 3.13
C HIS A 425 2.79 -25.70 2.28
N ASP A 426 3.27 -26.88 2.68
CA ASP A 426 4.39 -27.54 2.01
C ASP A 426 3.91 -28.40 0.84
N GLU A 427 2.84 -29.18 1.04
CA GLU A 427 2.39 -30.18 0.07
C GLU A 427 1.66 -29.58 -1.13
N ILE A 428 0.97 -28.44 -0.95
CA ILE A 428 0.13 -27.82 -1.98
C ILE A 428 0.66 -26.45 -2.41
N PHE A 429 0.93 -25.54 -1.46
CA PHE A 429 1.26 -24.15 -1.81
C PHE A 429 2.71 -24.00 -2.27
N GLN A 430 3.70 -24.41 -1.46
CA GLN A 430 5.11 -24.31 -1.86
C GLN A 430 5.40 -25.19 -3.09
N SER A 431 4.85 -26.41 -3.11
CA SER A 431 5.00 -27.29 -4.27
C SER A 431 4.43 -26.68 -5.55
N LEU A 432 3.32 -25.92 -5.48
CA LEU A 432 2.80 -25.18 -6.64
C LEU A 432 3.79 -24.10 -7.10
N LEU A 433 4.31 -23.31 -6.16
CA LEU A 433 5.26 -22.24 -6.46
C LEU A 433 6.54 -22.80 -7.10
N ASP A 434 7.02 -23.95 -6.66
CA ASP A 434 8.17 -24.64 -7.27
C ASP A 434 7.89 -25.07 -8.71
N VAL A 435 6.68 -25.62 -8.97
CA VAL A 435 6.24 -25.97 -10.33
C VAL A 435 6.16 -24.74 -11.23
N MET A 436 5.59 -23.64 -10.71
CA MET A 436 5.47 -22.39 -11.45
C MET A 436 6.84 -21.79 -11.81
N GLU A 437 7.78 -21.80 -10.87
CA GLU A 437 9.14 -21.27 -11.06
C GLU A 437 9.90 -22.09 -12.11
N ALA A 438 9.95 -23.41 -11.94
CA ALA A 438 10.64 -24.31 -12.86
C ALA A 438 10.04 -24.29 -14.27
N GLY A 439 8.71 -24.13 -14.36
CA GLY A 439 7.98 -24.08 -15.62
C GLY A 439 7.87 -22.70 -16.27
N SER A 440 8.33 -21.64 -15.59
CA SER A 440 8.11 -20.24 -16.01
C SER A 440 6.64 -19.95 -16.34
N LEU A 441 5.77 -20.38 -15.44
CA LEU A 441 4.32 -20.23 -15.58
C LEU A 441 3.88 -18.81 -15.20
N ASP A 442 2.94 -18.25 -15.96
CA ASP A 442 2.29 -16.98 -15.61
C ASP A 442 1.54 -17.14 -14.28
N TYR A 443 1.93 -16.30 -13.32
CA TYR A 443 1.55 -16.48 -11.92
C TYR A 443 0.04 -16.42 -11.73
N ASN A 444 -0.58 -15.32 -12.18
CA ASN A 444 -2.01 -15.10 -11.97
C ASN A 444 -2.88 -15.88 -12.98
N LYS A 445 -2.42 -16.04 -14.23
CA LYS A 445 -3.16 -16.79 -15.25
C LYS A 445 -3.29 -18.26 -14.91
N PHE A 446 -2.30 -18.86 -14.23
CA PHE A 446 -2.40 -20.25 -13.78
C PHE A 446 -3.59 -20.46 -12.83
N PHE A 447 -3.70 -19.64 -11.77
CA PHE A 447 -4.81 -19.76 -10.83
C PHE A 447 -6.16 -19.45 -11.49
N ARG A 448 -6.21 -18.44 -12.38
CA ARG A 448 -7.41 -18.14 -13.14
C ARG A 448 -7.84 -19.31 -14.02
N THR A 449 -6.89 -19.94 -14.71
CA THR A 449 -7.16 -21.11 -15.55
C THR A 449 -7.66 -22.29 -14.72
N LEU A 450 -7.01 -22.57 -13.58
CA LEU A 450 -7.44 -23.62 -12.65
C LEU A 450 -8.89 -23.41 -12.17
N SER A 451 -9.31 -22.16 -11.96
CA SER A 451 -10.67 -21.82 -11.51
C SER A 451 -11.79 -22.22 -12.48
N GLU A 452 -11.46 -22.35 -13.77
CA GLU A 452 -12.42 -22.71 -14.82
C GLU A 452 -12.38 -24.22 -15.16
N LEU A 453 -11.43 -24.98 -14.58
CA LEU A 453 -11.32 -26.42 -14.82
C LEU A 453 -12.36 -27.21 -14.04
N SER A 454 -13.04 -28.13 -14.74
CA SER A 454 -13.87 -29.17 -14.12
C SER A 454 -12.97 -30.36 -13.74
N LEU A 455 -12.77 -30.54 -12.45
CA LEU A 455 -11.95 -31.63 -11.90
C LEU A 455 -12.83 -32.85 -11.58
N LYS A 456 -12.25 -34.05 -11.65
CA LYS A 456 -12.97 -35.30 -11.39
C LYS A 456 -12.79 -35.77 -9.95
N ALA A 457 -13.89 -36.24 -9.35
CA ALA A 457 -13.92 -36.72 -7.98
C ALA A 457 -13.18 -38.06 -7.77
N ASP A 458 -12.96 -38.83 -8.84
CA ASP A 458 -12.19 -40.07 -8.82
C ASP A 458 -10.67 -39.87 -8.65
N GLY A 459 -10.23 -38.62 -8.48
CA GLY A 459 -8.82 -38.27 -8.34
C GLY A 459 -8.05 -38.24 -9.66
N SER A 460 -8.70 -38.52 -10.80
CA SER A 460 -8.00 -38.62 -12.07
C SER A 460 -7.65 -37.25 -12.67
N THR A 461 -6.36 -37.04 -12.89
CA THR A 461 -5.85 -35.92 -13.68
C THR A 461 -6.02 -36.23 -15.16
N THR A 462 -6.74 -35.38 -15.90
CA THR A 462 -6.90 -35.54 -17.36
C THR A 462 -5.84 -34.77 -18.12
N GLU A 463 -5.36 -35.32 -19.24
CA GLU A 463 -4.39 -34.66 -20.10
C GLU A 463 -4.89 -33.28 -20.58
N ALA A 464 -6.19 -33.14 -20.87
CA ALA A 464 -6.80 -31.88 -21.25
C ALA A 464 -6.66 -30.78 -20.17
N CYS A 465 -6.81 -31.13 -18.88
CA CYS A 465 -6.61 -30.18 -17.78
C CYS A 465 -5.16 -29.72 -17.69
N VAL A 466 -4.21 -30.65 -17.83
CA VAL A 466 -2.78 -30.36 -17.78
C VAL A 466 -2.36 -29.47 -18.94
N GLU A 467 -2.78 -29.80 -20.16
CA GLU A 467 -2.50 -28.99 -21.35
C GLU A 467 -3.07 -27.57 -21.23
N LYS A 468 -4.25 -27.42 -20.62
CA LYS A 468 -4.85 -26.10 -20.38
C LYS A 468 -4.01 -25.26 -19.42
N LEU A 469 -3.53 -25.83 -18.31
CA LEU A 469 -2.65 -25.13 -17.38
C LEU A 469 -1.30 -24.78 -18.02
N LEU A 470 -0.81 -25.63 -18.92
CA LEU A 470 0.43 -25.41 -19.64
C LEU A 470 0.38 -24.23 -20.62
N GLU A 471 -0.82 -23.75 -21.02
CA GLU A 471 -1.00 -22.50 -21.78
C GLU A 471 -0.63 -21.23 -21.00
N SER A 472 -0.39 -21.32 -19.69
CA SER A 472 0.14 -20.20 -18.90
C SER A 472 1.68 -20.12 -18.98
N ARG A 473 2.35 -21.13 -19.54
CA ARG A 473 3.81 -21.12 -19.73
C ARG A 473 4.21 -20.01 -20.69
N GLN A 474 5.21 -19.22 -20.29
CA GLN A 474 5.90 -18.32 -21.21
C GLN A 474 7.01 -19.07 -21.94
N GLU A 475 7.12 -18.90 -23.26
CA GLU A 475 8.22 -19.49 -24.02
C GLU A 475 9.53 -18.81 -23.65
N ASN A 476 10.44 -19.56 -23.04
CA ASN A 476 11.82 -19.14 -22.83
C ASN A 476 12.79 -20.30 -23.11
N ALA A 477 14.05 -19.98 -23.35
CA ALA A 477 15.08 -20.94 -23.75
C ALA A 477 15.43 -21.98 -22.67
N PHE A 478 14.93 -21.83 -21.44
CA PHE A 478 15.39 -22.59 -20.28
C PHE A 478 14.35 -23.54 -19.68
N SER A 479 13.06 -23.42 -20.03
CA SER A 479 12.02 -24.29 -19.48
C SER A 479 11.77 -25.52 -20.36
N ASP A 480 11.87 -26.71 -19.77
CA ASP A 480 11.56 -27.99 -20.43
C ASP A 480 10.05 -28.23 -20.36
N ARG A 481 9.36 -28.14 -21.50
CA ARG A 481 7.90 -28.32 -21.60
C ARG A 481 7.45 -29.72 -21.15
N PRO A 482 8.03 -30.84 -21.65
CA PRO A 482 7.78 -32.17 -21.10
C PRO A 482 7.94 -32.27 -19.57
N ALA A 483 9.04 -31.74 -19.02
CA ALA A 483 9.26 -31.77 -17.57
C ALA A 483 8.20 -30.94 -16.82
N THR A 484 7.86 -29.76 -17.34
CA THR A 484 6.81 -28.89 -16.78
C THR A 484 5.44 -29.58 -16.81
N LYS A 485 5.09 -30.25 -17.92
CA LYS A 485 3.86 -31.03 -18.06
C LYS A 485 3.79 -32.13 -17.00
N HIS A 486 4.89 -32.84 -16.78
CA HIS A 486 4.98 -33.87 -15.76
C HIS A 486 4.80 -33.29 -14.34
N ALA A 487 5.50 -32.21 -14.02
CA ALA A 487 5.42 -31.55 -12.72
C ALA A 487 4.01 -31.00 -12.42
N ILE A 488 3.34 -30.38 -13.41
CA ILE A 488 1.93 -29.97 -13.28
C ILE A 488 1.02 -31.19 -13.04
N THR A 489 1.26 -32.30 -13.73
CA THR A 489 0.45 -33.53 -13.56
C THR A 489 0.56 -34.08 -12.14
N GLU A 490 1.76 -34.16 -11.59
CA GLU A 490 2.00 -34.63 -10.23
C GLU A 490 1.35 -33.70 -9.19
N TRP A 491 1.54 -32.39 -9.34
CA TRP A 491 0.96 -31.41 -8.44
C TRP A 491 -0.57 -31.40 -8.51
N LEU A 492 -1.15 -31.40 -9.71
CA LEU A 492 -2.60 -31.39 -9.91
C LEU A 492 -3.26 -32.62 -9.31
N THR A 493 -2.59 -33.78 -9.36
CA THR A 493 -3.07 -35.01 -8.73
C THR A 493 -3.16 -34.86 -7.20
N LYS A 494 -2.14 -34.27 -6.56
CA LYS A 494 -2.16 -33.98 -5.11
C LYS A 494 -3.24 -32.96 -4.75
N TYR A 495 -3.37 -31.89 -5.54
CA TYR A 495 -4.38 -30.86 -5.33
C TYR A 495 -5.80 -31.40 -5.50
N ILE A 496 -6.09 -32.23 -6.51
CA ILE A 496 -7.41 -32.87 -6.68
C ILE A 496 -7.73 -33.72 -5.45
N ALA A 497 -6.81 -34.59 -5.02
CA ALA A 497 -7.03 -35.41 -3.83
C ALA A 497 -7.32 -34.55 -2.58
N ARG A 498 -6.59 -33.44 -2.42
CA ARG A 498 -6.83 -32.50 -1.32
C ARG A 498 -8.18 -31.79 -1.42
N ALA A 499 -8.55 -31.28 -2.59
CA ALA A 499 -9.79 -30.54 -2.81
C ALA A 499 -11.03 -31.43 -2.65
N PHE A 500 -10.99 -32.68 -3.10
CA PHE A 500 -12.08 -33.65 -2.97
C PHE A 500 -12.14 -34.35 -1.61
N SER A 501 -11.21 -34.05 -0.70
CA SER A 501 -11.28 -34.48 0.71
C SER A 501 -12.06 -33.52 1.61
N GLU A 502 -12.55 -32.40 1.06
CA GLU A 502 -13.41 -31.44 1.77
C GLU A 502 -14.90 -31.83 1.65
N PRO A 503 -15.79 -31.22 2.45
CA PRO A 503 -17.24 -31.45 2.34
C PRO A 503 -17.78 -31.19 0.93
N GLU A 504 -18.86 -31.89 0.56
CA GLU A 504 -19.51 -31.79 -0.76
C GLU A 504 -19.85 -30.34 -1.14
N THR A 505 -20.31 -29.53 -0.19
CA THR A 505 -20.60 -28.10 -0.40
C THR A 505 -19.38 -27.29 -0.83
N ALA A 506 -18.19 -27.57 -0.28
CA ALA A 506 -16.95 -26.92 -0.66
C ALA A 506 -16.54 -27.34 -2.09
N ILE A 507 -16.71 -28.61 -2.42
CA ILE A 507 -16.43 -29.15 -3.77
C ILE A 507 -17.33 -28.47 -4.82
N GLU A 508 -18.63 -28.35 -4.55
CA GLU A 508 -19.60 -27.68 -5.42
C GLU A 508 -19.30 -26.19 -5.63
N GLN A 509 -18.88 -25.50 -4.56
CA GLN A 509 -18.63 -24.06 -4.59
C GLN A 509 -17.21 -23.69 -5.04
N ARG A 510 -16.28 -24.65 -5.11
CA ARG A 510 -14.85 -24.43 -5.38
C ARG A 510 -14.59 -23.45 -6.52
N GLN A 511 -15.18 -23.68 -7.70
CA GLN A 511 -14.94 -22.84 -8.86
C GLN A 511 -15.49 -21.42 -8.68
N ALA A 512 -16.62 -21.25 -7.96
CA ALA A 512 -17.17 -19.92 -7.68
C ALA A 512 -16.22 -19.14 -6.76
N VAL A 513 -15.80 -19.75 -5.65
CA VAL A 513 -14.82 -19.17 -4.71
C VAL A 513 -13.52 -18.81 -5.42
N MET A 514 -12.99 -19.72 -6.24
CA MET A 514 -11.76 -19.46 -6.99
C MET A 514 -11.92 -18.31 -7.99
N ARG A 515 -13.05 -18.16 -8.66
CA ARG A 515 -13.26 -17.05 -9.61
C ARG A 515 -13.29 -15.70 -8.91
N ASP A 516 -13.80 -15.64 -7.69
CA ASP A 516 -13.90 -14.43 -6.89
C ASP A 516 -12.54 -14.01 -6.28
N HIS A 517 -11.54 -14.90 -6.27
CA HIS A 517 -10.20 -14.63 -5.74
C HIS A 517 -9.08 -14.72 -6.80
N ASN A 518 -9.40 -15.10 -8.04
CA ASN A 518 -8.42 -15.19 -9.12
C ASN A 518 -8.76 -14.20 -10.23
N PRO A 519 -8.01 -13.08 -10.32
CA PRO A 519 -8.34 -11.99 -11.22
C PRO A 519 -8.21 -12.45 -12.68
N ASN A 520 -9.16 -12.04 -13.50
CA ASN A 520 -9.09 -12.17 -14.95
C ASN A 520 -8.28 -11.02 -15.58
N PHE A 521 -8.26 -9.85 -14.92
CA PHE A 521 -7.42 -8.71 -15.29
C PHE A 521 -6.35 -8.44 -14.23
N VAL A 522 -5.09 -8.30 -14.67
CA VAL A 522 -3.95 -7.93 -13.83
C VAL A 522 -3.34 -6.65 -14.40
N LEU A 523 -3.09 -5.66 -13.54
CA LEU A 523 -2.51 -4.37 -13.94
C LEU A 523 -0.99 -4.49 -14.15
N ARG A 524 -0.59 -5.20 -15.20
CA ARG A 524 0.82 -5.47 -15.54
C ARG A 524 1.51 -4.20 -16.04
N ASN A 525 2.84 -4.16 -15.95
CA ASN A 525 3.63 -2.99 -16.36
C ASN A 525 3.40 -2.60 -17.82
N TRP A 526 3.32 -3.56 -18.74
CA TRP A 526 3.07 -3.27 -20.15
C TRP A 526 1.69 -2.67 -20.41
N VAL A 527 0.68 -3.02 -19.60
CA VAL A 527 -0.66 -2.39 -19.66
C VAL A 527 -0.56 -0.93 -19.27
N LEU A 528 0.20 -0.63 -18.20
CA LEU A 528 0.45 0.74 -17.77
C LEU A 528 1.17 1.54 -18.88
N ASP A 529 2.20 0.98 -19.49
CA ASP A 529 2.95 1.65 -20.56
C ASP A 529 2.06 1.99 -21.77
N GLU A 530 1.19 1.07 -22.18
CA GLU A 530 0.21 1.28 -23.26
C GLU A 530 -0.80 2.39 -22.91
N VAL A 531 -1.34 2.38 -21.69
CA VAL A 531 -2.26 3.43 -21.23
C VAL A 531 -1.56 4.79 -21.17
N ILE A 532 -0.34 4.83 -20.65
CA ILE A 532 0.46 6.07 -20.57
C ILE A 532 0.69 6.64 -21.98
N GLN A 533 1.15 5.81 -22.92
CA GLN A 533 1.40 6.24 -24.29
C GLN A 533 0.12 6.78 -24.96
N ALA A 534 -1.00 6.08 -24.77
CA ALA A 534 -2.28 6.51 -25.32
C ALA A 534 -2.76 7.85 -24.73
N VAL A 535 -2.64 8.05 -23.42
CA VAL A 535 -3.06 9.29 -22.73
C VAL A 535 -2.09 10.46 -23.02
N GLU A 536 -0.80 10.20 -23.19
CA GLU A 536 0.17 11.21 -23.63
C GLU A 536 -0.12 11.69 -25.05
N ALA A 537 -0.52 10.79 -25.95
CA ALA A 537 -0.89 11.11 -27.33
C ALA A 537 -2.26 11.80 -27.43
N ASP A 538 -3.26 11.28 -26.71
CA ASP A 538 -4.61 11.81 -26.65
C ASP A 538 -5.17 11.73 -25.22
N PRO A 539 -5.21 12.85 -24.47
CA PRO A 539 -5.76 12.90 -23.12
C PRO A 539 -7.24 12.52 -23.02
N THR A 540 -7.97 12.45 -24.15
CA THR A 540 -9.38 12.04 -24.21
C THR A 540 -9.57 10.56 -24.52
N SER A 541 -8.46 9.82 -24.69
CA SER A 541 -8.49 8.39 -24.97
C SER A 541 -9.33 7.62 -23.94
N PRO A 542 -10.28 6.77 -24.37
CA PRO A 542 -11.15 6.04 -23.46
C PRO A 542 -10.39 4.96 -22.66
N VAL A 543 -9.19 4.57 -23.11
CA VAL A 543 -8.43 3.44 -22.56
C VAL A 543 -8.13 3.61 -21.07
N LEU A 544 -7.91 4.84 -20.58
CA LEU A 544 -7.68 5.10 -19.16
C LEU A 544 -8.91 4.74 -18.32
N GLY A 545 -10.11 5.10 -18.79
CA GLY A 545 -11.37 4.77 -18.12
C GLY A 545 -11.73 3.28 -18.23
N GLU A 546 -11.44 2.67 -19.38
CA GLU A 546 -11.65 1.23 -19.57
C GLU A 546 -10.73 0.41 -18.65
N VAL A 547 -9.43 0.75 -18.59
CA VAL A 547 -8.48 0.07 -17.71
C VAL A 547 -8.77 0.35 -16.25
N LEU A 548 -9.23 1.55 -15.86
CA LEU A 548 -9.72 1.80 -14.50
C LEU A 548 -10.91 0.88 -14.15
N THR A 549 -11.84 0.69 -15.09
CA THR A 549 -13.01 -0.20 -14.90
C THR A 549 -12.58 -1.65 -14.71
N MET A 550 -11.63 -2.14 -15.52
CA MET A 550 -11.05 -3.48 -15.37
C MET A 550 -10.28 -3.61 -14.05
N ALA A 551 -9.47 -2.60 -13.71
CA ALA A 551 -8.67 -2.56 -12.48
C ALA A 551 -9.54 -2.58 -11.22
N THR A 552 -10.69 -1.91 -11.23
CA THR A 552 -11.63 -1.84 -10.10
C THR A 552 -12.60 -3.01 -10.01
N THR A 553 -12.65 -3.87 -11.04
CA THR A 553 -13.49 -5.08 -11.06
C THR A 553 -12.74 -6.29 -11.65
N PRO A 554 -11.54 -6.64 -11.12
CA PRO A 554 -10.58 -7.48 -11.82
C PRO A 554 -11.01 -8.96 -11.94
N PHE A 555 -11.99 -9.40 -11.15
CA PHE A 555 -12.46 -10.79 -11.10
C PHE A 555 -13.56 -11.13 -12.12
N ARG A 556 -14.14 -10.12 -12.80
CA ARG A 556 -15.23 -10.33 -13.76
C ARG A 556 -14.77 -11.22 -14.93
N ARG A 557 -15.73 -11.97 -15.47
CA ARG A 557 -15.52 -12.76 -16.70
C ARG A 557 -15.39 -11.90 -17.96
N GLY A 558 -15.95 -10.70 -17.94
CA GLY A 558 -15.90 -9.71 -19.02
C GLY A 558 -16.48 -8.37 -18.57
N TRP A 559 -16.24 -7.32 -19.36
CA TRP A 559 -16.54 -5.93 -19.00
C TRP A 559 -17.37 -5.18 -20.05
N ALA A 560 -17.88 -5.87 -21.08
CA ALA A 560 -18.74 -5.27 -22.11
C ALA A 560 -19.97 -4.54 -21.51
N GLU A 561 -20.59 -5.11 -20.47
CA GLU A 561 -21.72 -4.48 -19.74
C GLU A 561 -21.32 -3.19 -18.99
N LEU A 562 -20.03 -3.02 -18.71
CA LEU A 562 -19.45 -1.85 -18.07
C LEU A 562 -18.84 -0.87 -19.09
N GLY A 563 -19.08 -1.10 -20.39
CA GLY A 563 -18.66 -0.20 -21.47
C GLY A 563 -17.20 -0.34 -21.90
N VAL A 564 -16.48 -1.38 -21.44
CA VAL A 564 -15.13 -1.68 -21.95
C VAL A 564 -15.23 -2.27 -23.34
N SER A 565 -14.47 -1.72 -24.29
CA SER A 565 -14.44 -2.24 -25.65
C SER A 565 -13.89 -3.67 -25.70
N GLY A 566 -14.44 -4.49 -26.61
CA GLY A 566 -13.96 -5.86 -26.79
C GLY A 566 -12.51 -5.94 -27.29
N GLU A 567 -11.98 -4.88 -27.90
CA GLU A 567 -10.57 -4.79 -28.28
C GLU A 567 -9.68 -4.63 -27.04
N THR A 568 -9.99 -3.66 -26.17
CA THR A 568 -9.28 -3.43 -24.91
C THR A 568 -9.32 -4.66 -24.01
N GLU A 569 -10.50 -5.28 -23.85
CA GLU A 569 -10.67 -6.49 -23.06
C GLU A 569 -9.76 -7.62 -23.58
N ARG A 570 -9.85 -7.97 -24.86
CA ARG A 570 -9.03 -9.04 -25.45
C ARG A 570 -7.54 -8.75 -25.37
N LYS A 571 -7.13 -7.49 -25.56
CA LYS A 571 -5.72 -7.09 -25.50
C LYS A 571 -5.17 -7.27 -24.09
N PHE A 572 -5.81 -6.67 -23.09
CA PHE A 572 -5.23 -6.58 -21.75
C PHE A 572 -5.51 -7.78 -20.83
N THR A 573 -6.40 -8.70 -21.21
CA THR A 573 -6.46 -10.05 -20.60
C THR A 573 -5.66 -11.09 -21.39
N GLY A 574 -5.02 -10.68 -22.48
CA GLY A 574 -4.22 -11.53 -23.36
C GLY A 574 -2.85 -11.88 -22.77
N PRO A 575 -2.01 -12.62 -23.53
CA PRO A 575 -0.64 -12.91 -23.13
C PRO A 575 0.20 -11.63 -23.05
N VAL A 576 1.19 -11.64 -22.16
CA VAL A 576 2.19 -10.58 -22.07
C VAL A 576 3.00 -10.52 -23.37
N PRO A 577 3.20 -9.34 -23.98
CA PRO A 577 4.08 -9.20 -25.13
C PRO A 577 5.50 -9.69 -24.82
N ALA A 578 6.13 -10.44 -25.73
CA ALA A 578 7.40 -11.12 -25.48
C ALA A 578 8.55 -10.17 -25.07
N ASN A 579 8.54 -8.92 -25.54
CA ASN A 579 9.52 -7.89 -25.22
C ASN A 579 9.22 -7.14 -23.90
N SER A 580 8.15 -7.49 -23.20
CA SER A 580 7.68 -6.79 -22.00
C SER A 580 7.55 -7.69 -20.77
N ILE A 581 7.86 -8.99 -20.90
CA ILE A 581 7.81 -9.95 -19.81
C ILE A 581 8.77 -9.54 -18.70
N ASP A 582 8.26 -9.51 -17.47
CA ASP A 582 9.02 -9.25 -16.24
C ASP A 582 9.80 -7.93 -16.30
N SER A 583 9.25 -6.92 -16.98
CA SER A 583 9.86 -5.59 -17.09
C SER A 583 10.00 -4.90 -15.72
N THR A 584 11.09 -4.17 -15.54
CA THR A 584 11.41 -3.41 -14.32
C THR A 584 11.32 -1.91 -14.58
N CYS A 585 11.18 -1.13 -13.52
CA CYS A 585 11.05 0.33 -13.58
C CYS A 585 12.04 1.00 -12.61
N SER A 586 12.32 2.30 -12.82
CA SER A 586 13.12 3.10 -11.89
C SER A 586 12.29 3.74 -10.78
N CYS A 587 12.94 4.08 -9.67
CA CYS A 587 12.31 4.90 -8.62
C CYS A 587 11.91 6.31 -9.12
N SER A 588 12.45 6.73 -10.26
CA SER A 588 12.16 8.01 -10.92
C SER A 588 11.14 7.90 -12.07
N SER A 589 10.70 6.66 -12.36
CA SER A 589 9.72 6.27 -13.39
C SER A 589 8.26 6.42 -12.93
#